data_AF-A0A7W0SB86-F1
#
_entry.id   AF-A0A7W0SB86-F1
#
_cell.length_a   1.000
_cell.length_b   1.000
_cell.length_c   1.000
_cell.angle_alpha   90.00
_cell.angle_beta   90.00
_cell.angle_gamma   90.00
#
_symmetry.space_group_name_H-M   'P 1'
#
loop_
_entity.id
_entity.type
_entity.pdbx_description
1 polymer ?
#
loop_
_entity_poly.entity_id
_entity_poly.type
_entity_poly.pdbx_seq_one_letter_code
_entity_poly.pdbx_strand_id
1 'polypeptide(L)' 'MSTPGSPTVAFTTLGCRLNQAESDSMAEQMTAAGAGLVAPGEDPDIVIVNTCTVTREATKASRSALRRAARTHPGAKVVA' A
#
# COMPACT_ATOMS: atom_id res chain seq x y z
N MET A 1 -15.18 3.57 -10.45
CA MET A 1 -14.77 3.19 -11.82
C MET A 1 -13.53 4.00 -12.13
N SER A 2 -12.35 3.37 -12.12
CA SER A 2 -11.08 4.05 -12.39
C SER A 2 -11.06 4.54 -13.85
N THR A 3 -10.68 5.80 -14.05
CA THR A 3 -10.56 6.42 -15.38
C THR A 3 -9.38 5.81 -16.14
N PRO A 4 -9.49 5.52 -17.46
CA PRO A 4 -8.35 5.01 -18.22
C PRO A 4 -7.16 5.99 -18.15
N GLY A 5 -6.03 5.51 -17.62
CA GLY A 5 -4.79 6.28 -17.43
C GLY A 5 -4.52 6.75 -16.00
N SER A 6 -5.38 6.45 -15.02
CA SER A 6 -5.08 6.77 -13.63
C SER A 6 -4.22 5.71 -12.94
N PRO A 7 -3.24 6.12 -12.11
CA PRO A 7 -2.35 5.19 -11.43
C PRO A 7 -3.15 4.32 -10.45
N THR A 8 -2.79 3.05 -10.41
CA THR A 8 -3.39 2.06 -9.52
C THR A 8 -2.56 1.87 -8.24
N VAL A 9 -3.23 1.77 -7.09
CA VAL A 9 -2.60 1.75 -5.77
C VAL A 9 -3.12 0.59 -4.93
N ALA A 10 -2.20 -0.16 -4.32
CA ALA A 10 -2.48 -1.14 -3.28
C ALA A 10 -1.91 -0.71 -1.93
N PHE A 11 -2.61 -1.03 -0.85
CA PHE A 11 -2.16 -0.78 0.51
C PHE A 11 -1.84 -2.09 1.24
N THR A 12 -0.70 -2.12 1.93
CA THR A 12 -0.33 -3.17 2.89
C THR A 12 -0.16 -2.52 4.25
N THR A 13 -1.18 -2.62 5.10
CA THR A 13 -1.17 -1.99 6.41
C THR A 13 -0.71 -2.98 7.48
N LEU A 14 0.28 -2.58 8.28
CA LEU A 14 0.81 -3.38 9.38
C LEU A 14 0.80 -2.55 10.67
N GLY A 15 0.27 -3.11 11.74
CA GLY A 15 0.31 -2.47 13.05
C GLY A 15 -1.05 -2.47 13.72
N CYS A 16 -1.40 -1.33 14.32
CA CYS A 16 -2.60 -1.20 15.13
C CYS A 16 -3.74 -0.51 14.36
N ARG A 17 -4.85 -0.24 15.05
CA ARG A 17 -6.03 0.42 14.49
C ARG A 17 -5.74 1.81 13.91
N LEU A 18 -4.75 2.52 14.45
CA LEU A 18 -4.36 3.83 13.92
C LEU A 18 -3.80 3.70 12.50
N ASN A 19 -2.90 2.73 12.25
CA ASN A 19 -2.37 2.50 10.91
C ASN A 19 -3.48 2.12 9.92
N GLN A 20 -4.51 1.40 10.37
CA GLN A 20 -5.67 1.10 9.53
C GLN A 20 -6.45 2.37 9.16
N ALA A 21 -6.80 3.20 10.15
CA ALA A 21 -7.51 4.45 9.91
C ALA A 21 -6.73 5.41 8.98
N GLU A 22 -5.41 5.49 9.15
CA GLU A 22 -4.54 6.26 8.25
C GLU A 22 -4.58 5.71 6.82
N SER A 23 -4.58 4.38 6.67
CA SER A 23 -4.62 3.74 5.36
C SER A 23 -5.95 3.95 4.65
N ASP A 24 -7.05 3.88 5.40
CA ASP A 24 -8.38 4.17 4.89
C ASP A 24 -8.47 5.64 4.43
N SER A 25 -7.94 6.58 5.22
CA SER A 25 -7.86 8.00 4.83
C SER A 25 -6.98 8.22 3.60
N MET A 26 -5.82 7.55 3.51
CA MET A 26 -4.96 7.61 2.32
C MET A 26 -5.69 7.05 1.08
N ALA A 27 -6.44 5.96 1.24
CA ALA A 27 -7.20 5.35 0.15
C ALA A 27 -8.30 6.28 -0.37
N GLU A 28 -9.01 6.96 0.53
CA GLU A 28 -10.00 8.00 0.18
C GLU A 28 -9.34 9.17 -0.56
N GLN A 29 -8.21 9.68 -0.06
CA GLN A 29 -7.47 10.78 -0.68
C GLN A 29 -6.95 10.41 -2.08
N MET A 30 -6.42 9.20 -2.24
CA MET A 30 -5.96 8.69 -3.54
C MET A 30 -7.11 8.56 -4.53
N THR A 31 -8.25 8.02 -4.08
CA THR A 31 -9.46 7.91 -4.90
C THR A 31 -9.98 9.29 -5.31
N ALA A 32 -10.00 10.26 -4.39
CA ALA A 32 -10.38 11.64 -4.67
C ALA A 32 -9.42 12.33 -5.65
N ALA A 33 -8.14 11.97 -5.63
CA ALA A 33 -7.14 12.42 -6.60
C ALA A 33 -7.22 11.69 -7.96
N GLY A 34 -8.15 10.74 -8.12
CA GLY A 34 -8.41 10.01 -9.35
C GLY A 34 -7.66 8.68 -9.49
N ALA A 35 -6.86 8.27 -8.50
CA ALA A 35 -6.18 6.98 -8.50
C ALA A 35 -7.18 5.82 -8.31
N GLY A 36 -6.87 4.67 -8.91
CA GLY A 36 -7.65 3.44 -8.75
C GLY A 36 -7.13 2.59 -7.61
N LEU A 37 -8.00 2.18 -6.69
CA LEU A 37 -7.63 1.15 -5.70
C LEU A 37 -7.79 -0.23 -6.31
N VAL A 38 -6.76 -1.07 -6.19
CA VAL A 38 -6.80 -2.44 -6.74
C VAL A 38 -7.29 -3.44 -5.72
N ALA A 39 -7.93 -4.50 -6.22
CA ALA A 39 -8.31 -5.63 -5.40
C ALA A 39 -7.10 -6.52 -5.08
N PRO A 40 -7.14 -7.29 -3.98
CA PRO A 40 -6.11 -8.29 -3.71
C PRO A 40 -5.97 -9.26 -4.89
N GLY A 41 -4.75 -9.42 -5.41
CA GLY A 41 -4.45 -10.32 -6.52
C GLY A 41 -4.32 -9.65 -7.88
N GLU A 42 -4.59 -8.34 -7.97
CA GLU A 42 -4.26 -7.52 -9.13
C GLU A 42 -2.85 -6.93 -9.02
N ASP A 43 -2.28 -6.51 -10.14
CA ASP A 43 -0.97 -5.85 -10.21
C ASP A 43 -1.14 -4.31 -10.19
N PRO A 44 -0.82 -3.63 -9.08
CA PRO A 44 -0.86 -2.16 -9.02
C PRO A 44 0.39 -1.52 -9.63
N ASP A 45 0.27 -0.24 -10.00
CA ASP A 45 1.41 0.61 -10.32
C ASP A 45 2.20 1.01 -9.07
N ILE A 46 1.52 1.10 -7.92
CA ILE A 46 2.08 1.57 -6.64
C ILE A 46 1.63 0.66 -5.50
N VAL A 47 2.57 0.24 -4.64
CA VAL A 47 2.28 -0.46 -3.38
C VAL A 47 2.74 0.39 -2.21
N ILE A 48 1.83 0.73 -1.30
CA ILE A 48 2.12 1.49 -0.07
C ILE A 48 2.09 0.54 1.12
N VAL A 49 3.20 0.43 1.85
CA VAL A 49 3.31 -0.36 3.07
C VAL A 49 3.26 0.57 4.29
N ASN A 50 2.09 0.75 4.89
CA ASN A 50 1.95 1.61 6.08
C ASN A 50 2.26 0.83 7.36
N THR A 51 3.18 1.33 8.19
CA THR A 51 3.52 0.70 9.46
C THR A 51 4.19 1.65 10.46
N CYS A 52 3.90 1.46 11.75
CA CYS A 52 4.65 2.10 12.83
C CYS A 52 5.89 1.26 13.19
N THR A 53 7.07 1.65 12.70
CA THR A 53 8.36 0.95 12.94
C THR A 53 8.90 1.10 14.37
N VAL A 54 8.03 1.40 15.33
CA VAL A 54 8.37 1.72 16.73
C VAL A 54 8.97 0.55 17.50
N THR A 55 8.75 -0.69 17.03
CA THR A 55 9.39 -1.89 17.60
C THR A 55 10.29 -2.57 16.56
N ARG A 56 11.23 -3.40 17.05
CA ARG A 56 12.06 -4.26 16.20
C ARG A 56 11.23 -5.20 15.36
N GLU A 57 10.12 -5.70 15.93
CA GLU A 57 9.23 -6.64 15.27
C GLU A 57 8.41 -5.96 14.18
N ALA A 58 7.93 -4.74 14.43
CA ALA A 58 7.30 -3.92 13.39
C ALA A 58 8.28 -3.58 12.26
N THR A 59 9.52 -3.23 12.60
CA THR A 59 10.59 -3.00 11.60
C THR A 59 10.86 -4.25 10.77
N LYS A 60 10.95 -5.43 11.40
CA LYS A 60 11.16 -6.70 10.70
C LYS A 60 9.98 -7.04 9.78
N ALA A 61 8.76 -6.85 10.25
CA ALA A 61 7.53 -7.06 9.48
C ALA A 61 7.47 -6.12 8.27
N SER A 62 7.77 -4.83 8.46
CA SER A 62 7.88 -3.83 7.40
C SER A 62 8.84 -4.26 6.30
N ARG A 63 10.08 -4.61 6.65
CA ARG A 63 11.08 -5.07 5.66
C ARG A 63 10.65 -6.36 4.95
N SER A 64 9.94 -7.24 5.64
CA SER A 64 9.40 -8.46 5.04
C SER A 64 8.29 -8.15 4.03
N ALA A 65 7.37 -7.24 4.37
CA ALA A 65 6.30 -6.80 3.50
C ALA A 65 6.83 -6.07 2.27
N LEU A 66 7.77 -5.14 2.42
CA LEU A 66 8.46 -4.46 1.31
C LEU A 66 9.10 -5.46 0.33
N ARG A 67 9.86 -6.43 0.84
CA ARG A 67 10.48 -7.47 0.00
C ARG A 67 9.45 -8.39 -0.65
N ARG A 68 8.30 -8.61 -0.03
CA ARG A 68 7.21 -9.39 -0.61
C ARG A 68 6.56 -8.59 -1.74
N ALA A 69 6.17 -7.34 -1.49
CA ALA A 69 5.57 -6.45 -2.47
C ALA A 69 6.44 -6.32 -3.73
N ALA A 70 7.73 -6.06 -3.58
CA ALA A 70 8.66 -5.92 -4.72
C ALA A 70 8.84 -7.23 -5.52
N ARG A 71 8.67 -8.40 -4.89
CA ARG A 71 8.75 -9.70 -5.58
C ARG A 71 7.44 -10.09 -6.25
N THR A 72 6.30 -9.79 -5.61
CA THR A 72 4.97 -10.09 -6.17
C THR A 72 4.65 -9.15 -7.32
N HIS A 73 5.06 -7.88 -7.22
CA HIS A 73 4.76 -6.83 -8.19
C HIS A 73 6.06 -6.20 -8.72
N PRO A 74 6.83 -6.90 -9.57
CA PRO A 74 8.15 -6.45 -10.02
C PRO A 74 8.12 -5.14 -10.84
N GLY A 75 6.95 -4.76 -11.39
CA GLY A 75 6.74 -3.49 -12.09
C GLY A 75 6.21 -2.35 -11.21
N ALA A 76 5.81 -2.63 -9.97
CA ALA A 76 5.19 -1.65 -9.10
C ALA A 76 6.24 -0.82 -8.34
N LYS A 77 5.94 0.47 -8.15
CA LYS A 77 6.68 1.32 -7.22
C LYS A 77 6.28 0.99 -5.78
N VAL A 78 7.19 0.41 -5.02
CA VAL A 78 6.97 0.08 -3.60
C VAL A 78 7.43 1.23 -2.70
N VAL A 79 6.56 1.68 -1.81
CA VAL A 79 6.76 2.79 -0.86
C VAL A 79 6.41 2.32 0.54
N ALA A 80 7.14 2.77 1.56
CA ALA A 80 6.84 2.58 2.99
C ALA A 80 7.08 3.87 3.77
#